data_AF-A0AAW4S0I9-F1
#
_entry.id   AF-A0AAW4S0I9-F1
#
_cell.length_a   1.000
_cell.length_b   1.000
_cell.length_c   1.000
_cell.angle_alpha   90.00
_cell.angle_beta   90.00
_cell.angle_gamma   90.00
#
_symmetry.space_group_name_H-M   'P 1'
#
loop_
_entity.id
_entity.type
_entity.pdbx_description
1 polymer ?
#
loop_
_entity_poly.entity_id
_entity_poly.type
_entity_poly.pdbx_seq_one_letter_code
_entity_poly.pdbx_strand_id
1 'polypeptide(L)'
;MHDNVDLYYPHAETIRVVQDNLSIHSAGALDQAFPPAEARRLLRRLEFYYTPKHVTWLNIMEIEIGVLWSQCLDRRIGDPKRLRREIAAGGRKRNAARTPIKWMFTTDKARATRHPAIAKESQPVQG
;
A
#
# COMPACT_ATOMS: atom_id res chain seq x y z
N MET A 1 20.92 3.54 7.34
CA MET A 1 20.08 2.40 7.73
C MET A 1 18.75 2.61 7.05
N HIS A 2 18.29 1.66 6.23
CA HIS A 2 16.97 1.76 5.60
C HIS A 2 15.92 1.35 6.63
N ASP A 3 14.88 2.16 6.79
CA ASP A 3 13.69 1.77 7.54
C ASP A 3 13.04 0.58 6.84
N ASN A 4 12.84 -0.53 7.56
CA ASN A 4 12.25 -1.75 7.02
C ASN A 4 11.24 -2.37 7.99
N VAL A 5 10.65 -3.49 7.59
CA VAL A 5 9.56 -4.15 8.34
C VAL A 5 9.98 -4.72 9.68
N ASP A 6 11.28 -4.93 9.93
CA ASP A 6 11.75 -5.37 11.25
C ASP A 6 11.59 -4.26 12.30
N LEU A 7 11.67 -2.99 11.89
CA LEU A 7 11.45 -1.85 12.79
C LEU A 7 9.97 -1.72 13.19
N TYR A 8 9.07 -1.88 12.21
CA TYR A 8 7.64 -1.61 12.40
C TYR A 8 6.86 -2.85 12.87
N TYR A 9 7.29 -4.04 12.49
CA TYR A 9 6.62 -5.30 12.76
C TYR A 9 7.62 -6.41 13.18
N PRO A 10 8.45 -6.18 14.22
CA PRO A 10 9.54 -7.09 14.60
C PRO A 10 9.06 -8.52 14.85
N HIS A 11 7.89 -8.67 15.46
CA HIS A 11 7.34 -9.97 15.89
C HIS A 11 6.36 -10.61 14.89
N ALA A 12 6.09 -9.97 13.74
CA ALA A 12 5.18 -10.53 12.76
C ALA A 12 5.84 -11.67 11.98
N GLU A 13 5.32 -12.89 12.07
CA GLU A 13 5.82 -14.02 11.29
C GLU A 13 5.68 -13.75 9.78
N THR A 14 4.48 -13.30 9.38
CA THR A 14 4.14 -12.92 8.01
C THR A 14 3.52 -11.53 7.98
N ILE A 15 3.89 -10.74 6.97
CA ILE A 15 3.38 -9.39 6.72
C ILE A 15 2.78 -9.38 5.31
N ARG A 16 1.47 -9.16 5.23
CA ARG A 16 0.78 -9.00 3.95
C ARG A 16 0.94 -7.57 3.46
N VAL A 17 1.54 -7.41 2.29
CA VAL A 17 1.74 -6.13 1.63
C VAL A 17 0.71 -6.00 0.52
N VAL A 18 -0.20 -5.05 0.66
CA VAL A 18 -1.15 -4.68 -0.39
C VAL A 18 -0.59 -3.48 -1.13
N GLN A 19 -0.37 -3.59 -2.44
CA GLN A 19 0.13 -2.49 -3.29
C GLN A 19 -0.49 -2.54 -4.69
N ASP A 20 -0.31 -1.50 -5.49
CA ASP A 20 -0.80 -1.46 -6.86
C ASP A 20 0.03 -2.33 -7.82
N ASN A 21 -0.60 -2.73 -8.92
CA ASN A 21 -0.02 -3.64 -9.91
C ASN A 21 0.73 -2.87 -11.02
N LEU A 22 1.71 -2.06 -10.60
CA LEU A 22 2.65 -1.40 -11.50
C LEU A 22 3.87 -2.30 -11.73
N SER A 23 4.47 -2.26 -12.92
CA SER A 23 5.58 -3.16 -13.29
C SER A 23 6.82 -3.05 -12.37
N ILE A 24 7.00 -1.92 -11.70
CA ILE A 24 8.09 -1.70 -10.74
C ILE A 24 7.76 -2.23 -9.33
N HIS A 25 6.48 -2.47 -9.02
CA HIS A 25 6.03 -3.06 -7.77
C HIS A 25 6.15 -4.58 -7.86
N SER A 26 7.38 -5.07 -7.73
CA SER A 26 7.69 -6.49 -7.74
C SER A 26 8.60 -6.87 -6.58
N ALA A 27 8.63 -8.15 -6.22
CA ALA A 27 9.56 -8.69 -5.23
C ALA A 27 11.02 -8.35 -5.55
N GLY A 28 11.38 -8.33 -6.84
CA GLY A 28 12.74 -7.99 -7.29
C GLY A 28 13.18 -6.55 -6.99
N ALA A 29 12.25 -5.66 -6.63
CA ALA A 29 12.62 -4.33 -6.13
C ALA A 29 13.41 -4.41 -4.80
N LEU A 30 13.18 -5.45 -3.99
CA LEU A 30 13.95 -5.67 -2.77
C LEU A 30 15.39 -6.09 -3.06
N ASP A 31 15.63 -6.87 -4.13
CA ASP A 31 16.99 -7.23 -4.54
C ASP A 31 17.81 -6.02 -5.01
N GLN A 32 17.14 -4.99 -5.52
CA GLN A 32 17.77 -3.73 -5.92
C GLN A 32 18.04 -2.80 -4.72
N ALA A 33 17.17 -2.83 -3.72
CA ALA A 33 17.23 -1.92 -2.58
C ALA A 33 18.10 -2.44 -1.41
N PHE A 34 18.29 -3.76 -1.29
CA PHE A 34 18.94 -4.39 -0.14
C PHE A 34 20.03 -5.39 -0.56
N PRO A 35 21.05 -5.62 0.28
CA PRO A 35 22.00 -6.72 0.06
C PRO A 35 21.27 -8.07 -0.09
N PRO A 36 21.75 -9.00 -0.93
CA PRO A 36 21.02 -10.22 -1.27
C PRO A 36 20.57 -11.07 -0.07
N ALA A 37 21.37 -11.13 1.00
CA ALA A 37 21.01 -11.86 2.22
C ALA A 37 19.84 -11.20 2.97
N GLU A 38 19.81 -9.86 3.01
CA GLU A 38 18.74 -9.09 3.63
C GLU A 38 17.47 -9.13 2.78
N ALA A 39 17.57 -8.92 1.47
CA ALA A 39 16.44 -9.02 0.54
C ALA A 39 15.72 -10.37 0.65
N ARG A 40 16.48 -11.48 0.60
CA ARG A 40 15.92 -12.83 0.78
C ARG A 40 15.26 -13.03 2.15
N ARG A 41 15.83 -12.47 3.22
CA ARG A 41 15.25 -12.58 4.57
C ARG A 41 13.93 -11.81 4.67
N LEU A 42 13.88 -10.62 4.08
CA LEU A 42 12.66 -9.82 4.02
C LEU A 42 11.59 -10.53 3.19
N LEU A 43 11.93 -11.02 1.99
CA LEU A 43 11.01 -11.74 1.11
C LEU A 43 10.37 -12.97 1.76
N ARG A 44 11.06 -13.67 2.68
CA ARG A 44 10.46 -14.80 3.42
C ARG A 44 9.36 -14.39 4.39
N ARG A 45 9.28 -13.11 4.77
CA ARG A 45 8.26 -12.57 5.69
C ARG A 45 7.17 -11.79 4.96
N LEU A 46 7.33 -11.51 3.67
CA LEU A 46 6.43 -10.65 2.90
C LEU A 46 5.57 -11.46 1.96
N GLU A 47 4.27 -11.25 2.04
CA GLU A 47 3.28 -11.83 1.14
C GLU A 47 2.59 -10.70 0.36
N PHE A 48 2.78 -10.66 -0.96
CA PHE A 48 2.30 -9.53 -1.77
C PHE A 48 0.92 -9.81 -2.38
N TYR A 49 0.02 -8.85 -2.20
CA TYR A 49 -1.31 -8.80 -2.80
C TYR A 49 -1.43 -7.55 -3.68
N TYR A 50 -1.64 -7.74 -4.98
CA TYR A 50 -1.70 -6.64 -5.92
C TYR A 50 -3.15 -6.24 -6.20
N THR A 51 -3.45 -4.93 -6.20
CA THR A 51 -4.76 -4.46 -6.65
C THR A 51 -4.91 -4.68 -8.15
N PRO A 52 -6.11 -5.01 -8.66
CA PRO A 52 -6.31 -5.23 -10.08
C PRO A 52 -5.87 -4.06 -10.95
N LYS A 53 -5.43 -4.36 -12.16
CA LYS A 53 -5.01 -3.31 -13.11
C LYS A 53 -6.20 -2.41 -13.45
N HIS A 54 -5.94 -1.10 -13.53
CA HIS A 54 -6.93 -0.05 -13.83
C HIS A 54 -8.01 0.20 -12.77
N VAL A 55 -7.84 -0.30 -11.54
CA VAL A 55 -8.78 -0.09 -10.43
C VAL A 55 -8.11 0.74 -9.33
N THR A 56 -7.65 1.93 -9.71
CA THR A 56 -6.95 2.90 -8.86
C THR A 56 -7.74 3.25 -7.59
N TRP A 57 -9.08 3.32 -7.69
CA TRP A 57 -9.97 3.57 -6.54
C TRP A 57 -9.96 2.47 -5.46
N LEU A 58 -9.40 1.29 -5.74
CA LEU A 58 -9.20 0.22 -4.75
C LEU A 58 -7.82 0.31 -4.07
N ASN A 59 -6.95 1.22 -4.51
CA ASN A 59 -5.63 1.41 -3.93
C ASN A 59 -5.71 2.14 -2.59
N ILE A 60 -5.24 1.48 -1.52
CA ILE A 60 -5.18 2.04 -0.16
C ILE A 60 -4.39 3.35 -0.12
N MET A 61 -3.31 3.47 -0.89
CA MET A 61 -2.51 4.69 -0.92
C MET A 61 -3.29 5.87 -1.48
N GLU A 62 -4.12 5.66 -2.51
CA GLU A 62 -4.95 6.72 -3.07
C GLU A 62 -6.03 7.19 -2.08
N ILE A 63 -6.60 6.27 -1.30
CA ILE A 63 -7.54 6.60 -0.21
C ILE A 63 -6.85 7.48 0.83
N GLU A 64 -5.65 7.11 1.29
CA GLU A 64 -4.91 7.89 2.28
C GLU A 64 -4.45 9.26 1.72
N ILE A 65 -4.11 9.35 0.43
CA ILE A 65 -3.84 10.64 -0.23
C ILE A 65 -5.10 11.52 -0.22
N GLY A 66 -6.28 10.96 -0.50
CA GLY A 66 -7.55 11.70 -0.40
C GLY A 66 -7.86 12.18 1.01
N VAL A 67 -7.54 11.37 2.03
CA VAL A 67 -7.66 11.78 3.44
C VAL A 67 -6.69 12.91 3.77
N LEU A 68 -5.42 12.81 3.36
CA LEU A 68 -4.44 13.89 3.54
C LEU A 68 -4.87 15.16 2.80
N TRP A 69 -5.40 15.04 1.59
CA TRP A 69 -5.93 16.16 0.83
C TRP A 69 -7.00 16.91 1.63
N SER A 70 -8.06 16.20 2.02
CA SER A 70 -9.19 16.78 2.76
C SER A 70 -8.81 17.35 4.13
N GLN A 71 -7.78 16.82 4.78
CA GLN A 71 -7.39 17.26 6.12
C GLN A 71 -6.32 18.35 6.15
N CYS A 72 -5.39 18.39 5.20
CA CYS A 72 -4.24 19.30 5.29
C CYS A 72 -3.72 19.89 3.96
N LEU A 73 -4.05 19.30 2.81
CA LEU A 73 -3.51 19.73 1.51
C LEU A 73 -4.52 20.45 0.60
N ASP A 74 -5.78 20.60 0.99
CA ASP A 74 -6.82 21.34 0.24
C ASP A 74 -6.63 22.87 0.32
N ARG A 75 -5.41 23.32 0.02
CA ARG A 75 -4.97 24.72 0.02
C ARG A 75 -3.65 24.86 -0.74
N ARG A 76 -3.37 26.06 -1.23
CA ARG A 76 -2.08 26.35 -1.87
C ARG A 76 -0.92 26.32 -0.86
N ILE A 77 0.12 25.55 -1.16
CA ILE A 77 1.37 25.50 -0.39
C ILE A 77 2.53 25.81 -1.34
N GLY A 78 3.06 27.03 -1.28
CA GLY A 78 4.13 27.49 -2.17
C GLY A 78 5.56 27.06 -1.78
N ASP A 79 5.74 26.50 -0.58
CA ASP A 79 7.06 26.06 -0.09
C ASP A 79 7.12 24.52 -0.02
N PRO A 80 8.01 23.87 -0.81
CA PRO A 80 8.20 22.43 -0.76
C PRO A 80 8.64 21.90 0.60
N LYS A 81 9.35 22.70 1.43
CA LYS A 81 9.72 22.26 2.79
C LYS A 81 8.50 22.20 3.69
N ARG A 82 7.62 23.20 3.60
CA ARG A 82 6.32 23.20 4.29
C ARG A 82 5.47 22.03 3.85
N LEU A 83 5.34 21.77 2.55
CA LEU A 83 4.57 20.62 2.04
C LEU A 83 5.03 19.30 2.67
N ARG A 84 6.34 19.04 2.70
CA ARG A 84 6.90 17.83 3.33
C ARG A 84 6.57 17.73 4.83
N ARG A 85 6.61 18.84 5.57
CA ARG A 85 6.26 18.86 7.00
C ARG A 85 4.79 18.53 7.22
N GLU A 86 3.89 19.09 6.42
CA GLU A 86 2.44 18.86 6.52
C GLU A 86 2.11 17.40 6.20
N ILE A 87 2.68 16.84 5.12
CA ILE A 87 2.52 15.42 4.75
C ILE A 87 3.05 14.52 5.88
N ALA A 88 4.25 14.79 6.40
CA ALA A 88 4.84 13.98 7.48
C ALA A 88 4.02 14.06 8.78
N ALA A 89 3.48 15.24 9.11
CA ALA A 89 2.60 15.40 10.28
C ALA A 89 1.28 14.63 10.10
N GLY A 90 0.65 14.73 8.93
CA GLY A 90 -0.54 13.98 8.58
C GLY A 90 -0.31 12.47 8.64
N GLY A 91 0.77 11.99 8.01
CA GLY A 91 1.16 10.57 8.04
C GLY A 91 1.38 10.05 9.46
N ARG A 92 2.10 10.79 10.33
CA ARG A 92 2.26 10.41 11.74
C ARG A 92 0.92 10.31 12.48
N LYS A 93 0.03 11.27 12.27
CA LYS A 93 -1.30 11.29 12.89
C LYS A 93 -2.14 10.08 12.44
N ARG A 94 -2.15 9.77 11.14
CA ARG A 94 -2.85 8.60 10.57
C ARG A 94 -2.28 7.28 11.11
N ASN A 95 -0.96 7.14 11.12
CA ASN A 95 -0.29 5.95 11.65
C ASN A 95 -0.55 5.73 13.14
N ALA A 96 -0.58 6.81 13.94
CA ALA A 96 -0.90 6.74 15.37
C ALA A 96 -2.36 6.33 15.61
N ALA A 97 -3.29 6.79 14.76
CA ALA A 97 -4.70 6.45 14.88
C ALA A 97 -5.02 4.98 14.52
N ARG A 98 -4.14 4.31 13.76
CA ARG A 98 -4.29 2.91 13.31
C ARG A 98 -5.70 2.60 12.77
N THR A 99 -6.31 3.56 12.07
CA THR A 99 -7.70 3.42 11.62
C THR A 99 -7.75 2.34 10.52
N PRO A 100 -8.48 1.24 10.72
CA PRO A 100 -8.62 0.23 9.69
C PRO A 100 -9.48 0.74 8.55
N ILE A 101 -9.13 0.37 7.31
CA ILE A 101 -10.00 0.60 6.16
C ILE A 101 -11.14 -0.42 6.23
N LYS A 102 -12.38 0.09 6.31
CA LYS A 102 -13.58 -0.74 6.26
C LYS A 102 -14.00 -0.92 4.81
N TRP A 103 -13.59 -2.04 4.22
CA TRP A 103 -14.04 -2.44 2.89
C TRP A 103 -15.54 -2.77 2.90
N MET A 104 -16.32 -2.04 2.10
CA MET A 104 -17.77 -2.26 1.96
C MET A 104 -18.14 -3.08 0.71
N PHE A 105 -17.12 -3.51 -0.05
CA PHE A 105 -17.26 -4.21 -1.32
C PHE A 105 -16.88 -5.68 -1.14
N THR A 106 -17.77 -6.58 -1.52
CA THR A 106 -17.49 -8.03 -1.55
C THR A 106 -17.14 -8.44 -2.96
N THR A 107 -16.44 -9.57 -3.11
CA THR A 107 -16.18 -10.20 -4.42
C THR A 107 -17.48 -10.41 -5.22
N ASP A 108 -18.58 -10.72 -4.53
CA ASP A 108 -19.88 -10.93 -5.17
C ASP A 108 -20.47 -9.62 -5.71
N LYS A 109 -20.37 -8.53 -4.94
CA LYS A 109 -20.76 -7.18 -5.40
C LYS A 109 -19.86 -6.70 -6.55
N ALA A 110 -18.58 -7.09 -6.55
CA ALA A 110 -17.64 -6.83 -7.64
C ALA A 110 -18.04 -7.49 -8.95
N ARG A 111 -18.49 -8.75 -8.90
CA ARG A 111 -18.94 -9.48 -10.08
C ARG A 111 -20.26 -8.96 -10.63
N ALA A 112 -21.16 -8.48 -9.76
CA ALA A 112 -22.46 -7.93 -10.17
C ALA A 112 -22.37 -6.55 -10.85
N THR A 113 -21.37 -5.74 -10.48
CA THR A 113 -21.11 -4.42 -11.08
C THR A 113 -20.20 -4.62 -12.29
N ARG A 114 -20.64 -4.34 -13.52
CA ARG A 114 -19.97 -4.65 -14.81
C ARG A 114 -18.54 -4.08 -14.98
N HIS A 115 -17.57 -4.54 -14.19
CA HIS A 115 -16.13 -4.30 -14.36
C HIS A 115 -15.45 -5.63 -14.75
N PRO A 116 -15.52 -6.03 -16.03
CA PRO A 116 -15.04 -7.34 -16.49
C PRO A 116 -13.54 -7.60 -16.24
N ALA A 117 -12.75 -6.55 -15.97
CA ALA A 117 -11.33 -6.67 -15.60
C ALA A 117 -11.12 -7.29 -14.21
N ILE A 118 -11.98 -6.99 -13.23
CA ILE A 118 -11.83 -7.45 -11.82
C ILE A 118 -12.09 -8.95 -11.69
N ALA A 119 -13.01 -9.48 -12.50
CA ALA A 119 -13.42 -10.88 -12.46
C ALA A 119 -12.39 -11.85 -13.05
N LYS A 120 -11.42 -11.37 -13.84
CA LYS A 120 -10.39 -12.21 -14.50
C LYS A 120 -9.08 -12.32 -13.72
N GLU A 121 -8.77 -11.36 -12.84
CA GLU A 121 -7.51 -11.35 -12.07
C GLU A 121 -7.62 -11.99 -10.67
N SER A 122 -8.83 -12.37 -10.24
CA SER A 122 -9.10 -13.07 -8.98
C SER A 122 -9.01 -14.60 -9.16
N GLN A 123 -7.83 -15.10 -9.51
CA GLN A 123 -7.48 -16.51 -9.23
C GLN A 123 -6.85 -16.59 -7.84
N PRO A 124 -7.21 -17.59 -7.01
CA PRO A 124 -6.53 -17.81 -5.75
C PRO A 124 -5.07 -18.14 -6.04
N VAL A 125 -4.15 -17.42 -5.41
CA VAL A 125 -2.76 -17.87 -5.30
C VAL A 125 -2.82 -19.13 -4.44
N GLN A 126 -2.64 -20.29 -5.07
CA GLN A 126 -2.36 -21.52 -4.34
C GLN A 126 -0.95 -21.38 -3.75
N GLY A 127 -0.88 -21.41 -2.42
CA GLY A 127 0.33 -21.45 -1.61
C GLY A 127 -0.04 -21.84 -0.19
#